data_AF-H8GYJ8-F1
#
_entry.id   AF-H8GYJ8-F1
#
_cell.length_a   1.000
_cell.length_b   1.000
_cell.length_c   1.000
_cell.angle_alpha   90.00
_cell.angle_beta   90.00
_cell.angle_gamma   90.00
#
_symmetry.space_group_name_H-M   'P 1'
#
loop_
_entity.id
_entity.type
_entity.pdbx_description
1 polymer ?
#
loop_
_entity_poly.entity_id
_entity_poly.type
_entity_poly.pdbx_seq_one_letter_code
_entity_poly.pdbx_strand_id
1 'polypeptide(L)'
;MKRRLALLALLTLGVASARPNPDRLGICYVFTAGKLSLRAPCVVSPGYGAGAQYVALTIGTRQYDVEFPNLRPDQPPTIDGRAALSYRRDASFLEILKGRPVEGEEYLDCVKTRDGKADLCYTVL
;
A
#
# COMPACT_ATOMS: atom_id res chain seq x y z
N MET A 1 -14.71 36.48 -42.41
CA MET A 1 -14.48 35.02 -42.47
C MET A 1 -14.27 34.49 -41.05
N LYS A 2 -15.36 34.07 -40.38
CA LYS A 2 -15.36 33.50 -39.02
C LYS A 2 -15.51 31.98 -39.13
N ARG A 3 -14.40 31.25 -39.24
CA ARG A 3 -14.39 29.77 -39.27
C ARG A 3 -13.15 29.21 -38.56
N ARG A 4 -12.96 29.51 -37.27
CA ARG A 4 -11.91 28.90 -36.44
C ARG A 4 -12.29 28.79 -34.96
N LEU A 5 -13.52 28.40 -34.64
CA LEU A 5 -13.94 28.21 -33.24
C LEU A 5 -14.68 26.90 -32.93
N ALA A 6 -14.84 25.99 -33.89
CA ALA A 6 -15.66 24.79 -33.69
C ALA A 6 -14.89 23.53 -33.25
N LEU A 7 -13.56 23.51 -33.31
CA LEU A 7 -12.78 22.28 -33.03
C LEU A 7 -12.36 22.08 -31.57
N LEU A 8 -12.49 23.08 -30.69
CA LEU A 8 -12.04 22.96 -29.30
C LEU A 8 -13.05 22.26 -28.36
N ALA A 9 -14.30 22.06 -28.81
CA ALA A 9 -15.37 21.54 -27.96
C ALA A 9 -15.40 20.00 -27.85
N LEU A 10 -14.72 19.25 -28.74
CA LEU A 10 -14.78 17.77 -28.74
C LEU A 10 -13.84 17.08 -27.73
N LEU A 11 -12.97 17.81 -27.03
CA LEU A 11 -11.96 17.23 -26.13
C LEU A 11 -12.43 17.06 -24.67
N THR A 12 -13.71 17.36 -24.35
CA THR A 12 -14.17 17.46 -22.95
C THR A 12 -15.11 16.34 -22.47
N LEU A 13 -15.35 15.29 -23.26
CA LEU A 13 -16.37 14.27 -22.94
C LEU A 13 -15.84 12.90 -22.49
N GLY A 14 -14.54 12.78 -22.22
CA GLY A 14 -14.00 11.58 -21.58
C GLY A 14 -14.27 11.58 -20.09
N VAL A 15 -15.42 11.03 -19.64
CA VAL A 15 -15.59 10.66 -18.23
C VAL A 15 -14.65 9.51 -17.90
N ALA A 16 -13.48 9.83 -17.36
CA ALA A 16 -12.60 8.83 -16.77
C ALA A 16 -13.25 8.32 -15.48
N SER A 17 -13.93 7.18 -15.57
CA SER A 17 -14.40 6.46 -14.38
C SER A 17 -13.25 5.61 -13.86
N ALA A 18 -12.64 6.00 -12.73
CA ALA A 18 -11.80 5.09 -11.99
C ALA A 18 -12.68 3.92 -11.51
N ARG A 19 -12.32 2.69 -11.85
CA ARG A 19 -13.07 1.51 -11.40
C ARG A 19 -12.89 1.41 -9.88
N PRO A 20 -13.97 1.28 -9.09
CA PRO A 20 -13.84 1.07 -7.65
C PRO A 20 -12.96 -0.14 -7.38
N ASN A 21 -11.94 0.02 -6.53
CA ASN A 21 -11.16 -1.09 -6.02
C ASN A 21 -11.64 -1.31 -4.58
N PRO A 22 -12.35 -2.42 -4.30
CA PRO A 22 -13.00 -2.59 -3.00
C PRO A 22 -11.96 -2.68 -1.89
N ASP A 23 -12.29 -2.07 -0.76
CA ASP A 23 -11.58 -2.29 0.49
C ASP A 23 -11.64 -3.76 0.88
N ARG A 24 -10.53 -4.28 1.42
CA ARG A 24 -10.41 -5.68 1.83
C ARG A 24 -10.10 -5.75 3.32
N LEU A 25 -10.64 -6.77 3.99
CA LEU A 25 -10.26 -7.07 5.36
C LEU A 25 -8.88 -7.75 5.34
N GLY A 26 -8.03 -7.36 6.28
CA GLY A 26 -6.70 -7.96 6.42
C GLY A 26 -6.28 -8.08 7.88
N ILE A 27 -5.12 -8.68 8.08
CA ILE A 27 -4.38 -8.61 9.35
C ILE A 27 -3.15 -7.77 9.11
N CYS A 28 -3.02 -6.71 9.91
CA CYS A 28 -1.85 -5.84 9.89
C CYS A 28 -0.97 -6.11 11.12
N TYR A 29 0.33 -5.99 10.91
CA TYR A 29 1.38 -6.21 11.89
C TYR A 29 2.23 -4.94 11.97
N VAL A 30 2.39 -4.40 13.17
CA VAL A 30 3.25 -3.23 13.43
C VAL A 30 4.42 -3.65 14.27
N PHE A 31 5.61 -3.21 13.88
CA PHE A 31 6.85 -3.49 14.59
C PHE A 31 7.46 -2.23 15.18
N THR A 32 7.99 -2.35 16.39
CA THR A 32 8.76 -1.30 17.05
C THR A 32 10.09 -1.90 17.48
N ALA A 33 11.20 -1.28 17.06
CA ALA A 33 12.56 -1.78 17.31
C ALA A 33 12.73 -3.27 16.96
N GLY A 34 12.16 -3.70 15.82
CA GLY A 34 12.26 -5.07 15.32
C GLY A 34 11.37 -6.10 16.01
N LYS A 35 10.59 -5.71 17.04
CA LYS A 35 9.66 -6.59 17.76
C LYS A 35 8.22 -6.32 17.38
N LEU A 36 7.39 -7.36 17.35
CA LEU A 36 5.95 -7.21 17.12
C LEU A 36 5.34 -6.38 18.25
N SER A 37 4.79 -5.23 17.89
CA SER A 37 4.12 -4.32 18.81
C SER A 37 2.60 -4.42 18.71
N LEU A 38 2.07 -4.75 17.52
CA LEU A 38 0.64 -4.87 17.28
C LEU A 38 0.37 -5.93 16.21
N ARG A 39 -0.65 -6.75 16.44
CA ARG A 39 -1.32 -7.59 15.45
C ARG A 39 -2.82 -7.30 15.56
N ALA A 40 -3.43 -6.77 14.51
CA ALA A 40 -4.84 -6.38 14.54
C ALA A 40 -5.50 -6.56 13.17
N PRO A 41 -6.83 -6.77 13.14
CA PRO A 41 -7.61 -6.58 11.91
C PRO A 41 -7.40 -5.16 11.37
N CYS A 42 -7.34 -5.04 10.06
CA CYS A 42 -7.21 -3.76 9.38
C CYS A 42 -8.00 -3.73 8.08
N VAL A 43 -8.28 -2.51 7.61
CA VAL A 43 -8.80 -2.29 6.27
C VAL A 43 -7.61 -2.05 5.34
N VAL A 44 -7.56 -2.82 4.25
CA VAL A 44 -6.57 -2.72 3.18
C VAL A 44 -7.28 -2.10 1.98
N SER A 45 -6.96 -0.86 1.67
CA SER A 45 -7.56 -0.08 0.59
C SER A 45 -6.55 0.10 -0.55
N PRO A 46 -6.52 -0.84 -1.53
CA PRO A 46 -5.61 -0.76 -2.66
C PRO A 46 -6.09 0.26 -3.70
N GLY A 47 -5.16 0.85 -4.43
CA GLY A 47 -5.48 1.50 -5.70
C GLY A 47 -4.26 1.81 -6.55
N TYR A 48 -4.52 2.48 -7.66
CA TYR A 48 -3.54 2.76 -8.70
C TYR A 48 -3.90 4.08 -9.39
N GLY A 49 -2.87 4.83 -9.79
CA GLY A 49 -3.07 6.15 -10.42
C GLY A 49 -1.78 6.94 -10.44
N ALA A 50 -1.73 8.00 -11.25
CA ALA A 50 -0.60 8.94 -11.33
C ALA A 50 0.80 8.27 -11.50
N GLY A 51 0.86 7.06 -12.05
CA GLY A 51 2.12 6.31 -12.21
C GLY A 51 2.59 5.50 -10.99
N ALA A 52 1.75 5.35 -9.97
CA ALA A 52 2.02 4.59 -8.76
C ALA A 52 0.89 3.61 -8.40
N GLN A 53 1.23 2.58 -7.63
CA GLN A 53 0.32 1.75 -6.86
C GLN A 53 0.31 2.29 -5.43
N TYR A 54 -0.85 2.27 -4.79
CA TYR A 54 -0.99 2.68 -3.41
C TYR A 54 -1.80 1.68 -2.60
N VAL A 55 -1.49 1.60 -1.32
CA VAL A 55 -2.25 0.82 -0.34
C VAL A 55 -2.39 1.67 0.91
N ALA A 56 -3.61 2.03 1.27
CA ALA A 56 -3.90 2.60 2.58
C ALA A 56 -4.22 1.46 3.56
N LEU A 57 -3.51 1.43 4.69
CA LEU A 57 -3.69 0.45 5.76
C LEU A 57 -4.31 1.15 6.97
N THR A 58 -5.58 0.88 7.24
CA THR A 58 -6.29 1.46 8.39
C THR A 58 -6.33 0.47 9.54
N ILE A 59 -5.59 0.80 10.61
CA ILE A 59 -5.46 0.01 11.84
C ILE A 59 -6.07 0.82 12.99
N GLY A 60 -7.24 0.41 13.47
CA GLY A 60 -8.01 1.22 14.42
C GLY A 60 -8.34 2.58 13.82
N THR A 61 -7.86 3.66 14.43
CA THR A 61 -8.06 5.04 13.95
C THR A 61 -6.88 5.60 13.14
N ARG A 62 -5.80 4.82 12.94
CA ARG A 62 -4.61 5.25 12.21
C ARG A 62 -4.58 4.63 10.82
N GLN A 63 -4.55 5.47 9.80
CA GLN A 63 -4.31 5.09 8.41
C GLN A 63 -2.83 5.28 8.08
N TYR A 64 -2.18 4.32 7.41
CA TYR A 64 -0.85 4.47 6.83
C TYR A 64 -0.95 4.43 5.32
N ASP A 65 -0.44 5.46 4.63
CA ASP A 65 -0.48 5.53 3.17
C ASP A 65 0.83 4.99 2.59
N VAL A 66 0.77 3.83 1.94
CA VAL A 66 1.93 3.20 1.30
C VAL A 66 1.87 3.44 -0.21
N GLU A 67 2.93 3.98 -0.78
CA GLU A 67 3.05 4.22 -2.22
C GLU A 67 4.20 3.42 -2.82
N PHE A 68 3.93 2.72 -3.93
CA PHE A 68 4.88 1.97 -4.74
C PHE A 68 4.98 2.59 -6.14
N PRO A 69 6.12 3.17 -6.52
CA PRO A 69 6.28 3.81 -7.83
C PRO A 69 6.32 2.76 -8.95
N ASN A 70 5.33 2.76 -9.86
CA ASN A 70 5.28 1.80 -10.97
C ASN A 70 6.19 2.20 -12.14
N LEU A 71 6.27 3.51 -12.41
CA LEU A 71 7.04 4.05 -13.55
C LEU A 71 8.55 4.12 -13.28
N ARG A 72 8.95 3.95 -12.01
CA ARG A 72 10.33 4.04 -11.54
C ARG A 72 10.55 2.97 -10.47
N PRO A 73 10.67 1.69 -10.86
CA PRO A 73 10.84 0.59 -9.92
C PRO A 73 12.15 0.66 -9.11
N ASP A 74 13.09 1.52 -9.54
CA ASP A 74 14.31 1.87 -8.83
C ASP A 74 14.08 2.85 -7.67
N GLN A 75 12.94 3.53 -7.63
CA GLN A 75 12.59 4.41 -6.52
C GLN A 75 12.05 3.62 -5.32
N PRO A 76 12.47 3.97 -4.09
CA PRO A 76 11.94 3.34 -2.90
C PRO A 76 10.43 3.61 -2.76
N PRO A 77 9.67 2.70 -2.15
CA PRO A 77 8.32 3.00 -1.73
C PRO A 77 8.31 4.13 -0.69
N THR A 78 7.13 4.66 -0.38
CA THR A 78 6.96 5.60 0.73
C THR A 78 5.91 5.12 1.73
N ILE A 79 6.02 5.59 2.98
CA ILE A 79 4.98 5.52 4.00
C ILE A 79 4.68 6.95 4.45
N ASP A 80 3.44 7.40 4.27
CA ASP A 80 3.01 8.79 4.50
C ASP A 80 3.96 9.80 3.82
N GLY A 81 4.36 9.53 2.57
CA GLY A 81 5.29 10.36 1.80
C GLY A 81 6.76 10.32 2.24
N ARG A 82 7.10 9.52 3.26
CA ARG A 82 8.50 9.33 3.70
C ARG A 82 9.12 8.11 3.05
N ALA A 83 10.36 8.26 2.57
CA ALA A 83 11.10 7.18 1.94
C ALA A 83 11.17 5.92 2.83
N ALA A 84 10.83 4.80 2.23
CA ALA A 84 10.72 3.51 2.88
C ALA A 84 11.50 2.43 2.12
N LEU A 85 11.46 1.21 2.65
CA LEU A 85 12.06 0.03 2.08
C LEU A 85 11.03 -1.08 2.11
N SER A 86 10.78 -1.71 0.96
CA SER A 86 10.06 -2.98 0.88
C SER A 86 11.02 -4.12 1.22
N TYR A 87 10.56 -5.06 2.04
CA TYR A 87 11.34 -6.23 2.39
C TYR A 87 10.39 -7.38 2.77
N ARG A 88 10.94 -8.59 2.90
CA ARG A 88 10.19 -9.76 3.32
C ARG A 88 10.64 -10.21 4.69
N ARG A 89 9.68 -10.60 5.53
CA ARG A 89 9.93 -11.35 6.76
C ARG A 89 9.64 -12.81 6.47
N ASP A 90 10.65 -13.65 6.59
CA ASP A 90 10.59 -15.09 6.30
C ASP A 90 10.16 -15.93 7.52
N ALA A 91 10.13 -17.25 7.33
CA ALA A 91 9.69 -18.24 8.31
C ALA A 91 10.35 -18.12 9.70
N SER A 92 11.61 -17.70 9.80
CA SER A 92 12.30 -17.54 11.09
C SER A 92 11.69 -16.44 11.95
N PHE A 93 11.06 -15.45 11.32
CA PHE A 93 10.31 -14.39 11.97
C PHE A 93 8.86 -14.79 12.27
N LEU A 94 8.29 -15.68 11.44
CA LEU A 94 6.94 -16.22 11.64
C LEU A 94 6.87 -17.21 12.82
N GLU A 95 7.98 -17.88 13.16
CA GLU A 95 8.06 -18.71 14.37
C GLU A 95 7.79 -17.91 15.66
N ILE A 96 8.13 -16.62 15.71
CA ILE A 96 7.82 -15.71 16.83
C ILE A 96 6.31 -15.44 16.93
N LEU A 97 5.56 -15.49 15.82
CA LEU A 97 4.12 -15.24 15.79
C LEU A 97 3.28 -16.40 16.35
N LYS A 98 3.90 -17.55 16.69
CA LYS A 98 3.22 -18.77 17.16
C LYS A 98 2.13 -19.26 16.19
N GLY A 99 2.35 -19.11 14.89
CA GLY A 99 1.41 -19.54 13.84
C GLY A 99 1.68 -18.82 12.52
N ARG A 100 1.19 -19.40 11.41
CA ARG A 100 1.30 -18.79 10.08
C ARG A 100 0.37 -17.58 9.95
N PRO A 101 0.78 -16.50 9.25
CA PRO A 101 -0.06 -15.33 8.98
C PRO A 101 -1.31 -15.69 8.15
N VAL A 102 -1.10 -16.50 7.12
CA VAL A 102 -2.11 -17.09 6.24
C VAL A 102 -1.70 -18.54 5.93
N GLU A 103 -2.68 -19.43 5.76
CA GLU A 103 -2.43 -20.80 5.38
C GLU A 103 -1.75 -20.88 4.00
N GLY A 104 -0.58 -21.52 3.91
CA GLY A 104 0.18 -21.65 2.67
C GLY A 104 1.17 -20.51 2.37
N GLU A 105 1.17 -19.41 3.12
CA GLU A 105 2.18 -18.35 2.97
C GLU A 105 3.43 -18.64 3.83
N GLU A 106 4.61 -18.50 3.22
CA GLU A 106 5.92 -18.72 3.84
C GLU A 106 6.64 -17.42 4.25
N TYR A 107 6.10 -16.28 3.83
CA TYR A 107 6.66 -14.95 4.11
C TYR A 107 5.55 -13.90 4.22
N LEU A 108 5.88 -12.78 4.86
CA LEU A 108 5.08 -11.56 4.83
C LEU A 108 5.82 -10.46 4.08
N ASP A 109 5.14 -9.83 3.13
CA ASP A 109 5.62 -8.58 2.53
C ASP A 109 5.41 -7.43 3.52
N CYS A 110 6.47 -6.63 3.67
CA CYS A 110 6.56 -5.58 4.67
C CYS A 110 7.16 -4.30 4.07
N VAL A 111 6.84 -3.18 4.70
CA VAL A 111 7.40 -1.87 4.34
C VAL A 111 7.80 -1.14 5.62
N LYS A 112 9.01 -0.58 5.64
CA LYS A 112 9.50 0.21 6.77
C LYS A 112 10.12 1.53 6.36
N THR A 113 9.90 2.59 7.12
CA THR A 113 10.61 3.86 6.92
C THR A 113 12.09 3.67 7.23
N ARG A 114 12.97 4.45 6.57
CA ARG A 114 14.42 4.35 6.79
C ARG A 114 14.85 4.65 8.23
N ASP A 115 14.10 5.48 8.94
CA ASP A 115 14.31 5.80 10.35
C ASP A 115 13.71 4.77 11.32
N GLY A 116 13.03 3.73 10.80
CA GLY A 116 12.41 2.67 11.58
C GLY A 116 11.19 3.10 12.42
N LYS A 117 10.69 4.34 12.26
CA LYS A 117 9.51 4.83 13.00
C LYS A 117 8.20 4.17 12.57
N ALA A 118 8.12 3.71 11.33
CA ALA A 118 7.04 2.85 10.87
C ALA A 118 7.65 1.59 10.27
N ASP A 119 7.15 0.45 10.70
CA ASP A 119 7.52 -0.87 10.18
C ASP A 119 6.26 -1.74 10.21
N LEU A 120 5.74 -2.06 9.03
CA LEU A 120 4.41 -2.58 8.82
C LEU A 120 4.48 -3.80 7.90
N CYS A 121 3.68 -4.81 8.20
CA CYS A 121 3.36 -5.88 7.25
C CYS A 121 1.84 -6.05 7.22
N TYR A 122 1.30 -6.57 6.13
CA TYR A 122 -0.12 -6.90 6.08
C TYR A 122 -0.35 -8.12 5.20
N THR A 123 -1.46 -8.78 5.47
CA THR A 123 -2.01 -9.82 4.60
C THR A 123 -3.50 -9.57 4.42
N VAL A 124 -4.03 -10.02 3.29
CA VAL A 124 -5.45 -9.88 2.94
C VAL A 124 -6.13 -11.22 3.20
N LEU A 125 -7.30 -11.19 3.82
CA LEU A 125 -8.11 -12.38 4.14
C LEU A 125 -9.07 -12.75 3.01
#